data_AF-A0A0A2E4M5-F1
#
_entry.id   AF-A0A0A2E4M5-F1
#
_cell.length_a   1.000
_cell.length_b   1.000
_cell.length_c   1.000
_cell.angle_alpha   90.00
_cell.angle_beta   90.00
_cell.angle_gamma   90.00
#
_symmetry.space_group_name_H-M   'P 1'
#
loop_
_entity.id
_entity.type
_entity.pdbx_description
1 polymer ?
#
loop_
_entity_poly.entity_id
_entity_poly.type
_entity_poly.pdbx_seq_one_letter_code
_entity_poly.pdbx_strand_id
1 'polypeptide(L)'
;METRMKTRIAILLSMLLGCLFLSTGCDSTDNGGEMIWDYANRQFTFEVTTADGQHLIDPHTRQGYEWLKKIYVEYNGNTYANEGRPIRQEQELRAMIEQYKGLNVMKKQGRYVLMFGEFQPRYEKKQMFKLHFPDGQTDMVEFIHTADKGKFSTHIWLNGKKQKSFDLKLIAKSYLEPGEKLTSAPVHIYLRLADLKGTVLPEDLVNTTILTYKDKNYTLTEKGERLMLLSGKSNFMPWFSSDTGHLYLYFGPFYPEENIKDGSFVLTLYGKEIPVHFQCYKKDNGEVIYKAESPIQKKPAKLLYFRNGPLINIATKS
;
A
#
# COMPACT_ATOMS: atom_id res chain seq x y z
N MET A 1 24.75 22.16 -28.05
CA MET A 1 23.31 22.52 -27.89
C MET A 1 22.40 21.34 -28.23
N GLU A 2 22.70 20.58 -29.29
CA GLU A 2 22.00 19.34 -29.68
C GLU A 2 21.95 18.24 -28.60
N THR A 3 23.04 18.01 -27.88
CA THR A 3 23.12 16.97 -26.84
C THR A 3 22.15 17.24 -25.69
N ARG A 4 22.02 18.51 -25.25
CA ARG A 4 21.02 18.91 -24.24
C ARG A 4 19.58 18.72 -24.71
N MET A 5 19.32 18.83 -26.00
CA MET A 5 17.98 18.62 -26.56
C MET A 5 17.61 17.14 -26.62
N LYS A 6 18.56 16.27 -27.00
CA LYS A 6 18.38 14.80 -27.02
C LYS A 6 18.15 14.24 -25.62
N THR A 7 18.85 14.74 -24.59
CA THR A 7 18.62 14.34 -23.18
C THR A 7 17.25 14.76 -22.67
N ARG A 8 16.77 15.96 -23.03
CA ARG A 8 15.43 16.45 -22.64
C ARG A 8 14.30 15.65 -23.28
N ILE A 9 14.44 15.26 -24.55
CA ILE A 9 13.47 14.43 -25.26
C ILE A 9 13.43 13.00 -24.68
N ALA A 10 14.59 12.43 -24.34
CA ALA A 10 14.65 11.11 -23.69
C ALA A 10 14.03 11.11 -22.28
N ILE A 11 14.22 12.19 -21.51
CA ILE A 11 13.60 12.36 -20.19
C ILE A 11 12.07 12.53 -20.33
N LEU A 12 11.60 13.32 -21.30
CA LEU A 12 10.18 13.48 -21.60
C LEU A 12 9.53 12.17 -22.06
N LEU A 13 10.19 11.39 -22.93
CA LEU A 13 9.70 10.07 -23.32
C LEU A 13 9.69 9.09 -22.14
N SER A 14 10.71 9.12 -21.27
CA SER A 14 10.76 8.30 -20.06
C SER A 14 9.70 8.69 -19.03
N MET A 15 9.34 9.97 -18.92
CA MET A 15 8.22 10.44 -18.11
C MET A 15 6.88 10.02 -18.70
N LEU A 16 6.72 10.10 -20.03
CA LEU A 16 5.51 9.67 -20.71
C LEU A 16 5.29 8.14 -20.59
N LEU A 17 6.37 7.35 -20.70
CA LEU A 17 6.34 5.90 -20.48
C LEU A 17 6.10 5.57 -19.00
N GLY A 18 6.67 6.33 -18.06
CA GLY A 18 6.43 6.18 -16.63
C GLY A 18 4.99 6.51 -16.21
N CYS A 19 4.37 7.51 -16.85
CA CYS A 19 2.95 7.83 -16.65
C CYS A 19 2.00 6.73 -17.16
N LEU A 20 2.41 5.97 -18.19
CA LEU A 20 1.64 4.81 -18.69
C LEU A 20 1.67 3.60 -17.75
N PHE A 21 2.60 3.53 -16.79
CA PHE A 21 2.67 2.48 -15.78
C PHE A 21 2.19 2.92 -14.38
N LEU A 22 1.69 4.15 -14.24
CA LEU A 22 1.16 4.70 -12.98
C LEU A 22 -0.32 5.09 -13.06
N SER A 23 -0.99 4.81 -14.17
CA SER A 23 -2.45 4.84 -14.24
C SER A 23 -3.01 3.58 -13.59
N THR A 24 -2.96 3.49 -12.27
CA THR A 24 -3.90 2.64 -11.54
C THR A 24 -5.29 3.14 -11.88
N GLY A 25 -6.06 2.30 -12.55
CA GLY A 25 -7.36 2.66 -13.10
C GLY A 25 -8.27 3.20 -12.00
N CYS A 26 -8.58 4.49 -12.06
CA CYS A 26 -9.84 4.96 -11.52
C CYS A 26 -10.89 4.46 -12.51
N ASP A 27 -11.75 3.54 -12.08
CA ASP A 27 -12.85 3.06 -12.91
C ASP A 27 -13.87 4.19 -13.08
N SER A 28 -13.64 5.06 -14.07
CA SER A 28 -14.63 6.07 -14.49
C SER A 28 -15.81 5.44 -15.24
N THR A 29 -15.75 4.13 -15.53
CA THR A 29 -16.87 3.39 -16.12
C THR A 29 -17.93 2.99 -15.09
N ASP A 30 -17.73 3.22 -13.80
CA ASP A 30 -18.77 3.10 -12.77
C ASP A 30 -19.34 4.46 -12.32
N ASN A 31 -19.43 5.39 -13.28
CA ASN A 31 -20.12 6.67 -13.11
C ASN A 31 -21.64 6.45 -12.99
N GLY A 32 -22.14 6.34 -11.75
CA GLY A 32 -23.46 6.88 -11.41
C GLY A 32 -24.63 5.90 -11.25
N GLY A 33 -24.41 4.68 -10.77
CA GLY A 33 -25.51 3.96 -10.11
C GLY A 33 -25.84 4.60 -8.76
N GLU A 34 -27.12 4.82 -8.43
CA GLU A 34 -27.55 5.29 -7.10
C GLU A 34 -26.88 4.44 -6.02
N MET A 35 -26.23 5.11 -5.07
CA MET A 35 -25.71 4.45 -3.89
C MET A 35 -26.86 3.83 -3.11
N ILE A 36 -26.75 2.53 -2.80
CA ILE A 36 -27.66 1.89 -1.86
C ILE A 36 -27.06 2.07 -0.45
N TRP A 37 -27.50 3.11 0.25
CA TRP A 37 -27.01 3.47 1.60
C TRP A 37 -27.26 2.40 2.66
N ASP A 38 -28.23 1.52 2.42
CA ASP A 38 -28.67 0.50 3.38
C ASP A 38 -27.73 -0.71 3.48
N TYR A 39 -26.74 -0.85 2.60
CA TYR A 39 -25.84 -2.01 2.58
C TYR A 39 -24.37 -1.62 2.67
N ALA A 40 -23.63 -2.38 3.49
CA ALA A 40 -22.18 -2.31 3.51
C ALA A 40 -21.58 -2.96 2.26
N ASN A 41 -20.55 -2.35 1.69
CA ASN A 41 -19.80 -2.91 0.58
C ASN A 41 -19.13 -4.23 0.98
N ARG A 42 -18.92 -5.12 0.00
CA ARG A 42 -18.18 -6.38 0.16
C ARG A 42 -16.83 -6.31 -0.52
N GLN A 43 -15.87 -7.06 -0.01
CA GLN A 43 -14.54 -7.20 -0.57
C GLN A 43 -14.23 -8.68 -0.67
N PHE A 44 -13.57 -9.10 -1.75
CA PHE A 44 -12.98 -10.42 -1.83
C PHE A 44 -11.72 -10.45 -1.00
N THR A 45 -11.57 -11.49 -0.18
CA THR A 45 -10.31 -11.77 0.49
C THR A 45 -9.71 -13.06 -0.06
N PHE A 46 -8.39 -13.10 -0.16
CA PHE A 46 -7.66 -14.25 -0.69
C PHE A 46 -6.62 -14.69 0.32
N GLU A 47 -6.86 -15.85 0.93
CA GLU A 47 -5.84 -16.60 1.64
C GLU A 47 -5.00 -17.32 0.57
N VAL A 48 -3.76 -16.86 0.38
CA VAL A 48 -2.87 -17.43 -0.62
C VAL A 48 -1.80 -18.27 0.08
N THR A 49 -1.85 -19.57 -0.19
CA THR A 49 -0.99 -20.56 0.44
C THR A 49 -0.28 -21.40 -0.60
N THR A 50 0.80 -22.05 -0.20
CA THR A 50 1.36 -23.19 -0.93
C THR A 50 0.49 -24.44 -0.76
N ALA A 51 0.76 -25.50 -1.53
CA ALA A 51 0.04 -26.78 -1.42
C ALA A 51 0.21 -27.46 -0.04
N ASP A 52 1.33 -27.22 0.64
CA ASP A 52 1.63 -27.67 2.01
C ASP A 52 1.12 -26.70 3.10
N GLY A 53 0.46 -25.60 2.72
CA GLY A 53 -0.24 -24.70 3.64
C GLY A 53 0.59 -23.53 4.19
N GLN A 54 1.79 -23.28 3.66
CA GLN A 54 2.57 -22.09 3.98
C GLN A 54 1.89 -20.83 3.43
N HIS A 55 1.75 -19.80 4.25
CA HIS A 55 1.22 -18.50 3.83
C HIS A 55 2.24 -17.74 2.98
N LEU A 56 1.80 -17.24 1.82
CA LEU A 56 2.66 -16.50 0.90
C LEU A 56 2.52 -14.99 1.01
N ILE A 57 1.45 -14.51 1.64
CA ILE A 57 1.22 -13.08 1.87
C ILE A 57 1.77 -12.74 3.25
N ASP A 58 2.96 -12.16 3.32
CA ASP A 58 3.48 -11.53 4.54
C ASP A 58 4.39 -10.33 4.18
N PRO A 59 3.92 -9.08 4.36
CA PRO A 59 4.69 -7.89 4.03
C PRO A 59 5.89 -7.65 4.96
N HIS A 60 6.00 -8.39 6.07
CA HIS A 60 7.14 -8.32 6.98
C HIS A 60 8.28 -9.25 6.60
N THR A 61 8.08 -10.15 5.63
CA THR A 61 9.15 -10.97 5.06
C THR A 61 9.63 -10.38 3.75
N ARG A 62 10.93 -10.46 3.46
CA ARG A 62 11.49 -9.94 2.20
C ARG A 62 10.84 -10.62 1.01
N GLN A 63 10.73 -11.94 1.05
CA GLN A 63 10.16 -12.72 -0.04
C GLN A 63 8.68 -12.41 -0.24
N GLY A 64 7.88 -12.38 0.83
CA GLY A 64 6.47 -11.98 0.75
C GLY A 64 6.30 -10.57 0.20
N TYR A 65 7.07 -9.59 0.71
CA TYR A 65 7.03 -8.22 0.22
C TYR A 65 7.35 -8.08 -1.28
N GLU A 66 8.39 -8.78 -1.77
CA GLU A 66 8.75 -8.79 -3.19
C GLU A 66 7.72 -9.52 -4.06
N TRP A 67 7.10 -10.57 -3.52
CA TRP A 67 6.02 -11.28 -4.21
C TRP A 67 4.79 -10.38 -4.37
N LEU A 68 4.39 -9.69 -3.31
CA LEU A 68 3.24 -8.77 -3.30
C LEU A 68 3.34 -7.65 -4.35
N LYS A 69 4.54 -7.13 -4.62
CA LYS A 69 4.74 -6.06 -5.62
C LYS A 69 4.40 -6.48 -7.05
N LYS A 70 4.40 -7.78 -7.32
CA LYS A 70 4.21 -8.37 -8.64
C LYS A 70 2.81 -8.95 -8.84
N ILE A 71 1.99 -8.99 -7.78
CA ILE A 71 0.60 -9.43 -7.85
C ILE A 71 -0.27 -8.27 -8.29
N TYR A 72 -1.17 -8.52 -9.24
CA TYR A 72 -2.14 -7.54 -9.71
C TYR A 72 -3.47 -8.18 -10.09
N VAL A 73 -4.52 -7.36 -10.11
CA VAL A 73 -5.85 -7.75 -10.58
C VAL A 73 -6.17 -7.02 -11.88
N GLU A 74 -6.70 -7.73 -12.86
CA GLU A 74 -7.34 -7.15 -14.03
C GLU A 74 -8.86 -7.16 -13.86
N TYR A 75 -9.49 -5.99 -13.96
CA TYR A 75 -10.95 -5.83 -13.87
C TYR A 75 -11.41 -4.65 -14.73
N ASN A 76 -12.42 -4.84 -15.57
CA ASN A 76 -12.96 -3.81 -16.49
C ASN A 76 -11.89 -3.09 -17.34
N GLY A 77 -10.89 -3.83 -17.84
CA GLY A 77 -9.79 -3.26 -18.63
C GLY A 77 -8.76 -2.47 -17.82
N ASN A 78 -8.94 -2.35 -16.50
CA ASN A 78 -8.02 -1.70 -15.58
C ASN A 78 -7.14 -2.73 -14.84
N THR A 79 -5.93 -2.29 -14.49
CA THR A 79 -4.98 -3.07 -13.66
C THR A 79 -4.88 -2.46 -12.27
N TYR A 80 -5.00 -3.31 -11.25
CA TYR A 80 -4.95 -2.94 -9.84
C TYR A 80 -3.83 -3.70 -9.14
N ALA A 81 -2.71 -3.03 -8.86
CA ALA A 81 -1.61 -3.59 -8.08
C ALA A 81 -1.72 -3.19 -6.60
N ASN A 82 -0.97 -3.86 -5.73
CA ASN A 82 -0.86 -3.43 -4.33
C ASN A 82 -0.04 -2.14 -4.23
N GLU A 83 -0.71 -1.04 -3.91
CA GLU A 83 -0.08 0.29 -3.79
C GLU A 83 0.45 0.59 -2.38
N GLY A 84 0.32 -0.39 -1.47
CA GLY A 84 0.82 -0.31 -0.10
C GLY A 84 -0.01 0.63 0.78
N ARG A 85 -1.33 0.48 0.74
CA ARG A 85 -2.23 1.12 1.71
C ARG A 85 -1.88 0.69 3.15
N PRO A 86 -2.18 1.52 4.16
CA PRO A 86 -2.18 1.07 5.54
C PRO A 86 -2.95 -0.23 5.68
N ILE A 87 -2.32 -1.22 6.31
CA ILE A 87 -2.96 -2.51 6.58
C ILE A 87 -4.17 -2.23 7.49
N ARG A 88 -5.37 -2.35 6.93
CA ARG A 88 -6.61 -2.16 7.68
C ARG A 88 -6.84 -3.37 8.58
N GLN A 89 -7.28 -3.12 9.80
CA GLN A 89 -7.85 -4.17 10.65
C GLN A 89 -9.27 -4.47 10.17
N GLU A 90 -9.75 -5.69 10.42
CA GLU A 90 -11.06 -6.23 9.99
C GLU A 90 -12.27 -5.33 10.34
N GLN A 91 -12.13 -4.41 11.31
CA GLN A 91 -13.18 -3.55 11.83
C GLN A 91 -13.32 -2.17 11.14
N GLU A 92 -12.51 -1.86 10.11
CA GLU A 92 -12.52 -0.54 9.45
C GLU A 92 -13.44 -0.42 8.23
N LEU A 93 -14.30 -1.42 7.97
CA LEU A 93 -15.25 -1.41 6.86
C LEU A 93 -16.50 -0.60 7.25
N ARG A 94 -16.51 0.70 6.92
CA ARG A 94 -17.71 1.54 7.00
C ARG A 94 -18.45 1.53 5.66
N ALA A 95 -19.76 1.79 5.67
CA ALA A 95 -20.51 2.05 4.45
C ALA A 95 -19.90 3.30 3.76
N MET A 96 -19.26 3.08 2.61
CA MET A 96 -18.65 4.13 1.79
C MET A 96 -19.13 4.00 0.35
N ILE A 97 -18.99 5.05 -0.43
CA ILE A 97 -19.24 4.96 -1.88
C ILE A 97 -18.27 3.94 -2.45
N GLU A 98 -18.74 3.15 -3.41
CA GLU A 98 -17.92 2.33 -4.29
C GLU A 98 -17.02 3.22 -5.18
N GLN A 99 -16.20 4.06 -4.55
CA GLN A 99 -15.36 5.05 -5.21
C GLN A 99 -13.97 4.50 -5.53
N TYR A 100 -13.59 3.36 -4.93
CA TYR A 100 -12.22 2.86 -5.03
C TYR A 100 -12.18 1.33 -5.09
N LYS A 101 -11.91 0.81 -6.29
CA LYS A 101 -11.36 -0.53 -6.47
C LYS A 101 -9.86 -0.50 -6.17
N GLY A 102 -9.35 -1.49 -5.43
CA GLY A 102 -7.91 -1.62 -5.23
C GLY A 102 -7.53 -2.96 -4.62
N LEU A 103 -6.35 -3.45 -5.01
CA LEU A 103 -5.73 -4.62 -4.42
C LEU A 103 -4.90 -4.18 -3.20
N ASN A 104 -5.13 -4.80 -2.05
CA ASN A 104 -4.49 -4.43 -0.79
C ASN A 104 -4.22 -5.65 0.09
N VAL A 105 -3.55 -5.40 1.22
CA VAL A 105 -3.31 -6.40 2.26
C VAL A 105 -4.07 -6.02 3.51
N MET A 106 -4.75 -6.98 4.12
CA MET A 106 -5.39 -6.83 5.43
C MET A 106 -4.90 -7.90 6.39
N LYS A 107 -4.87 -7.58 7.69
CA LYS A 107 -4.60 -8.56 8.73
C LYS A 107 -5.92 -9.14 9.24
N LYS A 108 -6.18 -10.41 8.93
CA LYS A 108 -7.39 -11.15 9.33
C LYS A 108 -6.99 -12.30 10.24
N GLN A 109 -7.52 -12.33 11.46
CA GLN A 109 -7.25 -13.39 12.45
C GLN A 109 -5.74 -13.69 12.65
N GLY A 110 -4.92 -12.64 12.68
CA GLY A 110 -3.47 -12.75 12.87
C GLY A 110 -2.65 -13.02 11.61
N ARG A 111 -3.29 -13.33 10.48
CA ARG A 111 -2.64 -13.59 9.18
C ARG A 111 -2.84 -12.46 8.20
N TYR A 112 -1.97 -12.33 7.22
CA TYR A 112 -2.15 -11.38 6.13
C TYR A 112 -2.83 -12.06 4.94
N VAL A 113 -3.85 -11.40 4.39
CA VAL A 113 -4.58 -11.86 3.20
C VAL A 113 -4.64 -10.74 2.18
N LEU A 114 -4.70 -11.10 0.89
CA LEU A 114 -4.99 -10.12 -0.14
C LEU A 114 -6.47 -9.75 -0.09
N MET A 115 -6.78 -8.55 -0.53
CA MET A 115 -8.10 -7.97 -0.51
C MET A 115 -8.34 -7.20 -1.80
N PHE A 116 -9.42 -7.51 -2.52
CA PHE A 116 -9.83 -6.80 -3.72
C PHE A 116 -11.30 -6.36 -3.64
N GLY A 117 -11.56 -5.12 -4.03
CA GLY A 117 -12.86 -4.48 -3.90
C GLY A 117 -12.70 -2.98 -3.67
N GLU A 118 -13.75 -2.25 -3.31
CA GLU A 118 -15.05 -2.69 -2.75
C GLU A 118 -16.15 -2.94 -3.79
N PHE A 119 -17.14 -3.81 -3.52
CA PHE A 119 -18.26 -4.17 -4.40
C PHE A 119 -19.61 -3.94 -3.69
N GLN A 120 -20.50 -3.14 -4.28
CA GLN A 120 -21.88 -3.01 -3.80
C GLN A 120 -22.78 -4.17 -4.26
N PRO A 121 -23.90 -4.46 -3.58
CA PRO A 121 -24.85 -5.48 -3.99
C PRO A 121 -25.75 -5.01 -5.15
N ARG A 122 -25.16 -4.60 -6.27
CA ARG A 122 -25.86 -4.06 -7.45
C ARG A 122 -25.49 -4.76 -8.78
N TYR A 123 -24.74 -5.86 -8.71
CA TYR A 123 -24.27 -6.59 -9.87
C TYR A 123 -25.20 -7.73 -10.24
N GLU A 124 -26.27 -7.41 -10.97
CA GLU A 124 -27.23 -8.39 -11.49
C GLU A 124 -26.64 -9.27 -12.59
N LYS A 125 -25.73 -8.70 -13.38
CA LYS A 125 -25.00 -9.41 -14.44
C LYS A 125 -23.70 -9.96 -13.90
N LYS A 126 -23.31 -11.14 -14.40
CA LYS A 126 -22.05 -11.78 -14.06
C LYS A 126 -20.87 -10.83 -14.36
N GLN A 127 -20.10 -10.58 -13.31
CA GLN A 127 -18.83 -9.86 -13.33
C GLN A 127 -17.67 -10.84 -13.34
N MET A 128 -16.51 -10.40 -13.81
CA MET A 128 -15.29 -11.21 -13.83
C MET A 128 -14.06 -10.34 -13.58
N PHE A 129 -13.15 -10.80 -12.73
CA PHE A 129 -11.78 -10.26 -12.65
C PHE A 129 -10.76 -11.40 -12.61
N LYS A 130 -9.51 -11.08 -12.93
CA LYS A 130 -8.39 -12.02 -12.93
C LYS A 130 -7.33 -11.56 -11.93
N LEU A 131 -6.89 -12.46 -11.05
CA LEU A 131 -5.76 -12.25 -10.16
C LEU A 131 -4.53 -12.92 -10.76
N HIS A 132 -3.47 -12.16 -10.95
CA HIS A 132 -2.23 -12.60 -11.59
C HIS A 132 -1.12 -12.70 -10.55
N PHE A 133 -0.41 -13.82 -10.57
CA PHE A 133 0.70 -14.12 -9.67
C PHE A 133 2.05 -14.08 -10.38
N PRO A 134 3.14 -13.87 -9.62
CA PRO A 134 4.48 -13.71 -10.19
C PRO A 134 5.08 -14.97 -10.80
N ASP A 135 4.51 -16.14 -10.48
CA ASP A 135 4.87 -17.44 -11.05
C ASP A 135 4.17 -17.73 -12.39
N GLY A 136 3.37 -16.78 -12.89
CA GLY A 136 2.59 -16.91 -14.12
C GLY A 136 1.21 -17.54 -13.91
N GLN A 137 0.84 -17.91 -12.68
CA GLN A 137 -0.52 -18.36 -12.37
C GLN A 137 -1.51 -17.19 -12.52
N THR A 138 -2.66 -17.48 -13.13
CA THR A 138 -3.79 -16.56 -13.18
C THR A 138 -5.03 -17.26 -12.66
N ASP A 139 -5.63 -16.70 -11.61
CA ASP A 139 -6.90 -17.17 -11.07
C ASP A 139 -8.05 -16.24 -11.49
N MET A 140 -9.12 -16.83 -11.99
CA MET A 140 -10.30 -16.11 -12.45
C MET A 140 -11.40 -16.18 -11.39
N VAL A 141 -11.91 -15.02 -11.00
CA VAL A 141 -13.09 -14.91 -10.14
C VAL A 141 -14.25 -14.35 -10.94
N GLU A 142 -15.36 -15.07 -10.93
CA GLU A 142 -16.63 -14.61 -11.47
C GLU A 142 -17.61 -14.40 -10.32
N PHE A 143 -18.46 -13.38 -10.40
CA PHE A 143 -19.49 -13.18 -9.37
C PHE A 143 -20.75 -12.49 -9.88
N ILE A 144 -21.85 -12.72 -9.15
CA ILE A 144 -23.10 -11.96 -9.20
C ILE A 144 -23.38 -11.59 -7.74
N HIS A 145 -23.65 -10.31 -7.47
CA HIS A 145 -23.87 -9.82 -6.11
C HIS A 145 -24.97 -8.76 -6.10
N THR A 146 -26.15 -9.13 -5.60
CA THR A 146 -27.32 -8.25 -5.52
C THR A 146 -27.93 -8.26 -4.12
N ALA A 147 -28.79 -7.29 -3.82
CA ALA A 147 -29.62 -7.27 -2.63
C ALA A 147 -31.08 -6.94 -2.98
N ASP A 148 -32.01 -7.65 -2.37
CA ASP A 148 -33.45 -7.35 -2.43
C ASP A 148 -34.06 -7.50 -1.03
N LYS A 149 -34.86 -6.51 -0.59
CA LYS A 149 -35.58 -6.50 0.71
C LYS A 149 -34.74 -6.96 1.91
N GLY A 150 -33.50 -6.48 2.02
CA GLY A 150 -32.59 -6.81 3.12
C GLY A 150 -31.84 -8.14 2.99
N LYS A 151 -31.99 -8.87 1.87
CA LYS A 151 -31.33 -10.17 1.63
C LYS A 151 -30.34 -10.08 0.48
N PHE A 152 -29.12 -10.54 0.72
CA PHE A 152 -28.10 -10.66 -0.33
C PHE A 152 -28.32 -11.93 -1.16
N SER A 153 -28.25 -11.79 -2.48
CA SER A 153 -28.08 -12.91 -3.42
C SER A 153 -26.68 -12.83 -3.99
N THR A 154 -25.81 -13.75 -3.57
CA THR A 154 -24.40 -13.77 -3.96
C THR A 154 -24.04 -15.12 -4.55
N HIS A 155 -23.50 -15.10 -5.75
CA HIS A 155 -22.96 -16.28 -6.43
C HIS A 155 -21.54 -15.97 -6.86
N ILE A 156 -20.58 -16.79 -6.42
CA ILE A 156 -19.16 -16.60 -6.68
C ILE A 156 -18.61 -17.90 -7.27
N TRP A 157 -17.73 -17.78 -8.26
CA TRP A 157 -16.97 -18.88 -8.81
C TRP A 157 -15.49 -18.50 -8.83
N LEU A 158 -14.65 -19.47 -8.49
CA LEU A 158 -13.20 -19.38 -8.61
C LEU A 158 -12.76 -20.47 -9.58
N ASN A 159 -12.16 -20.07 -10.71
CA ASN A 159 -11.77 -20.98 -11.79
C ASN A 159 -12.92 -21.92 -12.21
N GLY A 160 -14.13 -21.37 -12.35
CA GLY A 160 -15.35 -22.10 -12.68
C GLY A 160 -15.98 -22.92 -11.54
N LYS A 161 -15.33 -23.05 -10.37
CA LYS A 161 -15.86 -23.79 -9.22
C LYS A 161 -16.64 -22.87 -8.28
N LYS A 162 -17.88 -23.23 -7.96
CA LYS A 162 -18.77 -22.45 -7.08
C LYS A 162 -18.19 -22.32 -5.67
N GLN A 163 -18.23 -21.12 -5.13
CA GLN A 163 -17.74 -20.75 -3.80
C GLN A 163 -18.88 -20.33 -2.88
N LYS A 164 -18.65 -20.41 -1.57
CA LYS A 164 -19.67 -20.10 -0.54
C LYS A 164 -19.62 -18.67 -0.03
N SER A 165 -18.50 -17.98 -0.22
CA SER A 165 -18.20 -16.68 0.39
C SER A 165 -17.24 -15.86 -0.46
N PHE A 166 -17.11 -14.58 -0.12
CA PHE A 166 -16.07 -13.67 -0.63
C PHE A 166 -14.66 -14.00 -0.10
N ASP A 167 -14.57 -14.85 0.94
CA ASP A 167 -13.31 -15.39 1.42
C ASP A 167 -12.91 -16.59 0.57
N LEU A 168 -11.86 -16.42 -0.23
CA LEU A 168 -11.36 -17.38 -1.20
C LEU A 168 -10.00 -17.92 -0.77
N LYS A 169 -9.74 -19.19 -1.09
CA LYS A 169 -8.47 -19.86 -0.84
C LYS A 169 -7.79 -20.17 -2.15
N LEU A 170 -6.56 -19.71 -2.31
CA LEU A 170 -5.75 -19.88 -3.51
C LEU A 170 -4.50 -20.68 -3.16
N ILE A 171 -4.17 -21.62 -4.03
CA ILE A 171 -2.93 -22.38 -3.95
C ILE A 171 -1.99 -21.81 -5.03
N ALA A 172 -0.83 -21.33 -4.63
CA ALA A 172 0.20 -20.82 -5.54
C ALA A 172 1.55 -21.51 -5.28
N LYS A 173 2.49 -21.39 -6.22
CA LYS A 173 3.82 -21.96 -6.04
C LYS A 173 4.58 -21.18 -4.97
N SER A 174 5.36 -21.90 -4.16
CA SER A 174 6.27 -21.27 -3.20
C SER A 174 7.26 -20.36 -3.92
N TYR A 175 7.52 -19.19 -3.33
CA TYR A 175 8.63 -18.34 -3.74
C TYR A 175 9.96 -18.76 -3.11
N LEU A 176 9.95 -19.73 -2.18
CA LEU A 176 11.16 -20.25 -1.53
C LEU A 176 11.67 -21.46 -2.31
N GLU A 177 12.96 -21.45 -2.60
CA GLU A 177 13.65 -22.65 -3.04
C GLU A 177 13.87 -23.62 -1.86
N PRO A 178 14.02 -24.94 -2.12
CA PRO A 178 14.26 -25.91 -1.06
C PRO A 178 15.45 -25.53 -0.15
N GLY A 179 15.18 -25.39 1.15
CA GLY A 179 16.17 -25.01 2.16
C GLY A 179 16.34 -23.51 2.39
N GLU A 180 15.70 -22.66 1.58
CA GLU A 180 15.66 -21.21 1.82
C GLU A 180 14.77 -20.89 3.04
N LYS A 181 15.16 -19.89 3.81
CA LYS A 181 14.40 -19.40 4.96
C LYS A 181 13.86 -17.99 4.69
N LEU A 182 12.68 -17.72 5.22
CA LEU A 182 12.13 -16.37 5.25
C LEU A 182 13.10 -15.42 5.97
N THR A 183 13.37 -14.29 5.33
CA THR A 183 14.15 -13.20 5.93
C THR A 183 13.24 -12.01 6.17
N SER A 184 13.59 -11.16 7.14
CA SER A 184 12.76 -9.99 7.42
C SER A 184 12.85 -8.97 6.29
N ALA A 185 11.74 -8.33 5.96
CA ALA A 185 11.73 -7.23 4.98
C ALA A 185 12.44 -6.00 5.57
N PRO A 186 13.20 -5.24 4.76
CA PRO A 186 13.66 -3.93 5.17
C PRO A 186 12.48 -2.98 5.36
N VAL A 187 12.53 -2.12 6.38
CA VAL A 187 11.46 -1.16 6.66
C VAL A 187 11.92 0.27 6.50
N HIS A 188 11.03 1.08 5.93
CA HIS A 188 11.19 2.53 5.85
C HIS A 188 10.22 3.20 6.81
N ILE A 189 10.67 4.29 7.41
CA ILE A 189 9.82 5.17 8.19
C ILE A 189 9.26 6.22 7.23
N TYR A 190 7.94 6.33 7.18
CA TYR A 190 7.24 7.26 6.31
C TYR A 190 6.81 8.49 7.11
N LEU A 191 7.11 9.67 6.58
CA LEU A 191 6.78 10.96 7.18
C LEU A 191 5.89 11.73 6.22
N ARG A 192 4.61 11.89 6.55
CA ARG A 192 3.70 12.74 5.78
C ARG A 192 3.87 14.19 6.22
N LEU A 193 4.14 15.07 5.28
CA LEU A 193 4.20 16.52 5.52
C LEU A 193 2.78 17.08 5.47
N ALA A 194 2.14 17.23 6.63
CA ALA A 194 0.69 17.42 6.75
C ALA A 194 0.19 18.75 6.18
N ASP A 195 1.02 19.80 6.25
CA ASP A 195 0.65 21.16 5.83
C ASP A 195 1.07 21.49 4.39
N LEU A 196 1.81 20.58 3.75
CA LEU A 196 2.20 20.72 2.35
C LEU A 196 1.20 19.96 1.47
N LYS A 197 0.53 20.70 0.59
CA LYS A 197 -0.39 20.15 -0.42
C LYS A 197 0.29 20.08 -1.77
N GLY A 198 -0.12 19.10 -2.58
CA GLY A 198 0.37 18.89 -3.93
C GLY A 198 1.34 17.72 -4.06
N THR A 199 1.89 17.57 -5.26
CA THR A 199 2.80 16.47 -5.63
C THR A 199 4.21 16.96 -5.98
N VAL A 200 4.46 18.27 -5.87
CA VAL A 200 5.73 18.90 -6.20
C VAL A 200 6.37 19.39 -4.91
N LEU A 201 7.64 19.07 -4.72
CA LEU A 201 8.40 19.54 -3.57
C LEU A 201 8.60 21.06 -3.69
N PRO A 202 8.45 21.83 -2.60
CA PRO A 202 8.95 23.19 -2.55
C PRO A 202 10.44 23.25 -2.97
N GLU A 203 10.78 24.11 -3.92
CA GLU A 203 12.14 24.18 -4.50
C GLU A 203 13.22 24.40 -3.44
N ASP A 204 12.87 25.10 -2.35
CA ASP A 204 13.73 25.38 -1.20
C ASP A 204 14.05 24.15 -0.33
N LEU A 205 13.33 23.03 -0.51
CA LEU A 205 13.63 21.76 0.15
C LEU A 205 14.47 20.81 -0.71
N VAL A 206 14.58 21.05 -2.03
CA VAL A 206 15.39 20.21 -2.94
C VAL A 206 16.87 20.43 -2.65
N ASN A 207 17.64 19.36 -2.49
CA ASN A 207 19.08 19.39 -2.14
C ASN A 207 19.40 20.04 -0.79
N THR A 208 18.40 20.17 0.08
CA THR A 208 18.59 20.65 1.45
C THR A 208 18.88 19.47 2.38
N THR A 209 19.83 19.63 3.30
CA THR A 209 20.03 18.69 4.41
C THR A 209 18.87 18.83 5.38
N ILE A 210 18.02 17.82 5.45
CA ILE A 210 16.80 17.87 6.25
C ILE A 210 16.75 16.79 7.32
N LEU A 211 17.72 15.87 7.39
CA LEU A 211 17.67 14.77 8.34
C LEU A 211 19.06 14.46 8.90
N THR A 212 19.12 14.26 10.22
CA THR A 212 20.33 13.87 10.95
C THR A 212 20.09 12.54 11.67
N TYR A 213 20.94 11.55 11.43
CA TYR A 213 20.88 10.23 12.07
C TYR A 213 22.28 9.66 12.28
N LYS A 214 22.62 9.25 13.51
CA LYS A 214 23.95 8.73 13.90
C LYS A 214 25.09 9.64 13.40
N ASP A 215 24.97 10.94 13.70
CA ASP A 215 25.91 12.00 13.31
C ASP A 215 26.14 12.15 11.79
N LYS A 216 25.27 11.54 10.98
CA LYS A 216 25.26 11.69 9.53
C LYS A 216 24.10 12.55 9.09
N ASN A 217 24.41 13.46 8.18
CA ASN A 217 23.46 14.35 7.55
C ASN A 217 22.97 13.75 6.22
N TYR A 218 21.67 13.85 5.99
CA TYR A 218 20.99 13.33 4.83
C TYR A 218 20.34 14.47 4.06
N THR A 219 20.81 14.64 2.83
CA THR A 219 20.26 15.60 1.87
C THR A 219 19.06 15.00 1.17
N LEU A 220 17.96 15.75 1.11
CA LEU A 220 16.80 15.35 0.34
C LEU A 220 17.11 15.44 -1.15
N THR A 221 17.06 14.31 -1.83
CA THR A 221 17.19 14.23 -3.29
C THR A 221 15.96 13.56 -3.88
N GLU A 222 15.73 13.79 -5.18
CA GLU A 222 14.65 13.11 -5.91
C GLU A 222 14.89 11.60 -6.08
N LYS A 223 16.15 11.15 -5.95
CA LYS A 223 16.60 9.75 -6.15
C LYS A 223 17.75 9.41 -5.19
N GLY A 224 17.45 9.31 -3.90
CA GLY A 224 18.39 8.94 -2.84
C GLY A 224 18.24 7.48 -2.38
N GLU A 225 19.30 6.86 -1.86
CA GLU A 225 19.20 5.46 -1.41
C GLU A 225 18.59 5.31 -0.01
N ARG A 226 18.76 6.32 0.85
CA ARG A 226 18.33 6.25 2.26
C ARG A 226 17.25 7.23 2.66
N LEU A 227 17.13 8.32 1.92
CA LEU A 227 16.12 9.35 2.08
C LEU A 227 15.63 9.70 0.68
N MET A 228 14.34 9.53 0.41
CA MET A 228 13.75 10.19 -0.76
C MET A 228 12.37 10.73 -0.45
N LEU A 229 11.93 11.53 -1.41
CA LEU A 229 10.57 11.95 -1.55
C LEU A 229 9.74 10.91 -2.32
N LEU A 230 8.53 10.68 -1.83
CA LEU A 230 7.44 10.10 -2.58
C LEU A 230 6.36 11.16 -2.68
N SER A 231 5.94 11.47 -3.90
CA SER A 231 4.77 12.30 -4.13
C SER A 231 3.68 11.48 -4.81
N GLY A 232 2.43 11.78 -4.46
CA GLY A 232 1.28 11.13 -5.09
C GLY A 232 -0.04 11.70 -4.62
N LYS A 233 -1.07 11.54 -5.45
CA LYS A 233 -2.45 11.65 -4.96
C LYS A 233 -2.70 10.43 -4.08
N SER A 234 -2.71 10.61 -2.76
CA SER A 234 -2.97 9.49 -1.85
C SER A 234 -4.47 9.17 -1.83
N ASN A 235 -4.95 8.53 -2.90
CA ASN A 235 -6.23 7.82 -2.90
C ASN A 235 -6.22 6.61 -1.91
N PHE A 236 -5.05 6.35 -1.29
CA PHE A 236 -4.72 5.21 -0.43
C PHE A 236 -5.21 5.32 1.01
N MET A 237 -5.60 6.52 1.43
CA MET A 237 -6.00 6.80 2.80
C MET A 237 -7.38 7.44 2.77
N PRO A 238 -8.46 6.70 3.10
CA PRO A 238 -9.84 7.19 2.99
C PRO A 238 -10.15 8.40 3.88
N TRP A 239 -9.25 8.74 4.80
CA TRP A 239 -9.31 9.92 5.67
C TRP A 239 -8.75 11.19 5.00
N PHE A 240 -8.13 11.08 3.82
CA PHE A 240 -7.50 12.18 3.12
C PHE A 240 -8.13 12.41 1.75
N SER A 241 -8.28 13.67 1.36
CA SER A 241 -8.87 14.06 0.07
C SER A 241 -7.93 13.70 -1.09
N SER A 242 -8.43 12.86 -2.00
CA SER A 242 -7.80 12.46 -3.27
C SER A 242 -7.29 13.65 -4.10
N ASP A 243 -7.92 14.81 -3.92
CA ASP A 243 -7.77 15.95 -4.81
C ASP A 243 -6.61 16.86 -4.39
N THR A 244 -6.07 16.65 -3.18
CA THR A 244 -5.10 17.59 -2.59
C THR A 244 -3.64 17.27 -2.88
N GLY A 245 -3.30 16.03 -3.25
CA GLY A 245 -1.91 15.58 -3.37
C GLY A 245 -1.16 15.62 -2.03
N HIS A 246 -0.29 14.63 -1.79
CA HIS A 246 0.48 14.58 -0.54
C HIS A 246 1.97 14.30 -0.80
N LEU A 247 2.80 14.91 0.04
CA LEU A 247 4.23 14.69 0.07
C LEU A 247 4.60 13.80 1.26
N TYR A 248 5.35 12.75 0.97
CA TYR A 248 5.87 11.81 1.94
C TYR A 248 7.39 11.76 1.83
N LEU A 249 8.08 11.89 2.95
CA LEU A 249 9.47 11.49 3.04
C LEU A 249 9.52 10.03 3.46
N TYR A 250 10.46 9.27 2.92
CA TYR A 250 10.75 7.94 3.41
C TYR A 250 12.21 7.86 3.84
N PHE A 251 12.47 7.31 5.03
CA PHE A 251 13.81 7.18 5.59
C PHE A 251 14.11 5.73 5.96
N GLY A 252 15.27 5.21 5.58
CA GLY A 252 15.66 3.82 5.80
C GLY A 252 16.69 3.35 4.76
N PRO A 253 16.68 2.08 4.34
CA PRO A 253 16.00 0.98 5.00
C PRO A 253 16.61 0.70 6.39
N PHE A 254 15.79 0.16 7.29
CA PHE A 254 16.18 -0.42 8.57
C PHE A 254 15.86 -1.90 8.57
N TYR A 255 16.69 -2.69 9.24
CA TYR A 255 16.57 -4.14 9.26
C TYR A 255 16.28 -4.61 10.69
N PRO A 256 15.29 -5.49 10.93
CA PRO A 256 15.01 -6.04 12.27
C PRO A 256 16.22 -6.72 12.92
N GLU A 257 17.12 -7.23 12.10
CA GLU A 257 18.39 -7.84 12.49
C GLU A 257 19.34 -6.83 13.16
N GLU A 258 19.17 -5.52 12.92
CA GLU A 258 19.92 -4.45 13.60
C GLU A 258 19.45 -4.23 15.05
N ASN A 259 18.33 -4.84 15.46
CA ASN A 259 17.79 -4.83 16.82
C ASN A 259 17.69 -3.42 17.44
N ILE A 260 17.14 -2.47 16.69
CA ILE A 260 17.01 -1.07 17.10
C ILE A 260 15.80 -0.93 18.02
N LYS A 261 16.02 -0.84 19.33
CA LYS A 261 14.95 -0.67 20.34
C LYS A 261 14.69 0.79 20.74
N ASP A 262 15.68 1.65 20.57
CA ASP A 262 15.63 3.08 20.90
C ASP A 262 16.36 3.88 19.82
N GLY A 263 15.79 3.86 18.61
CA GLY A 263 16.31 4.62 17.49
C GLY A 263 15.75 6.04 17.50
N SER A 264 16.56 7.02 17.13
CA SER A 264 16.09 8.39 16.92
C SER A 264 16.80 9.05 15.74
N PHE A 265 16.06 9.87 15.00
CA PHE A 265 16.62 10.82 14.04
C PHE A 265 15.94 12.18 14.21
N VAL A 266 16.60 13.23 13.75
CA VAL A 266 16.06 14.59 13.76
C VAL A 266 15.76 15.01 12.34
N LEU A 267 14.52 15.43 12.09
CA LEU A 267 14.11 16.04 10.83
C LEU A 267 14.12 17.56 11.00
N THR A 268 14.90 18.26 10.18
CA THR A 268 14.99 19.72 10.17
C THR A 268 14.26 20.27 8.94
N LEU A 269 13.11 20.88 9.15
CA LEU A 269 12.30 21.50 8.10
C LEU A 269 11.96 22.94 8.48
N TYR A 270 12.19 23.89 7.57
CA TYR A 270 11.90 25.31 7.77
C TYR A 270 12.44 25.88 9.10
N GLY A 271 13.66 25.46 9.47
CA GLY A 271 14.32 25.89 10.73
C GLY A 271 13.79 25.21 12.00
N LYS A 272 12.86 24.27 11.89
CA LYS A 272 12.31 23.51 13.01
C LYS A 272 12.93 22.11 13.06
N GLU A 273 13.44 21.75 14.23
CA GLU A 273 13.89 20.40 14.52
C GLU A 273 12.73 19.55 15.05
N ILE A 274 12.56 18.39 14.44
CA ILE A 274 11.45 17.47 14.71
C ILE A 274 12.06 16.11 15.04
N PRO A 275 12.21 15.77 16.33
CA PRO A 275 12.70 14.46 16.70
C PRO A 275 11.66 13.38 16.36
N VAL A 276 12.16 12.28 15.82
CA VAL A 276 11.40 11.06 15.55
C VAL A 276 12.09 9.91 16.26
N HIS A 277 11.34 9.25 17.14
CA HIS A 277 11.76 8.03 17.81
C HIS A 277 11.20 6.83 17.05
N PHE A 278 11.97 5.75 16.96
CA PHE A 278 11.56 4.56 16.24
C PHE A 278 12.15 3.27 16.80
N GLN A 279 11.48 2.17 16.46
CA GLN A 279 11.86 0.82 16.82
C GLN A 279 11.82 -0.07 15.58
N CYS A 280 12.83 -0.91 15.41
CA CYS A 280 12.97 -1.89 14.34
C CYS A 280 13.73 -3.11 14.90
N TYR A 281 13.00 -4.12 15.36
CA TYR A 281 13.61 -5.33 15.93
C TYR A 281 12.71 -6.56 15.80
N LYS A 282 13.31 -7.74 15.93
CA LYS A 282 12.61 -9.02 16.00
C LYS A 282 12.57 -9.52 17.44
N LYS A 283 11.40 -9.92 17.92
CA LYS A 283 11.22 -10.59 19.22
C LYS A 283 11.61 -12.06 19.13
N ASP A 284 11.83 -12.69 20.29
CA ASP A 284 12.21 -14.10 20.39
C ASP A 284 11.16 -15.06 19.80
N ASN A 285 9.87 -14.66 19.85
CA ASN A 285 8.76 -15.39 19.24
C ASN A 285 8.67 -15.23 17.70
N GLY A 286 9.63 -14.51 17.10
CA GLY A 286 9.69 -14.23 15.67
C GLY A 286 8.87 -13.03 15.20
N GLU A 287 8.07 -12.40 16.08
CA GLU A 287 7.30 -11.21 15.76
C GLU A 287 8.24 -10.03 15.48
N VAL A 288 7.99 -9.33 14.37
CA VAL A 288 8.76 -8.14 14.02
C VAL A 288 8.04 -6.88 14.46
N ILE A 289 8.78 -5.97 15.10
CA ILE A 289 8.28 -4.70 15.63
C ILE A 289 8.82 -3.55 14.82
N TYR A 290 7.90 -2.80 14.22
CA TYR A 290 8.15 -1.53 13.55
C TYR A 290 7.27 -0.46 14.16
N LYS A 291 7.88 0.54 14.79
CA LYS A 291 7.14 1.68 15.36
C LYS A 291 7.90 2.95 15.09
N ALA A 292 7.18 4.04 14.87
CA ALA A 292 7.79 5.35 14.84
C ALA A 292 6.80 6.37 15.40
N GLU A 293 7.29 7.31 16.18
CA GLU A 293 6.51 8.37 16.79
C GLU A 293 7.30 9.69 16.84
N SER A 294 6.57 10.80 16.90
CA SER A 294 7.15 12.12 17.12
C SER A 294 6.38 12.83 18.24
N PRO A 295 7.05 13.56 19.14
CA PRO A 295 6.41 14.31 20.23
C PRO A 295 5.34 15.31 19.77
N ILE A 296 5.38 15.71 18.49
CA ILE A 296 4.47 16.68 17.88
C ILE A 296 3.07 16.08 17.63
N GLN A 297 2.91 14.76 17.66
CA GLN A 297 1.61 14.13 17.45
C GLN A 297 0.72 14.23 18.70
N LYS A 298 -0.54 14.67 18.52
CA LYS A 298 -1.55 14.68 19.59
C LYS A 298 -1.85 13.24 20.04
N LYS A 299 -1.86 12.99 21.35
CA LYS A 299 -2.19 11.69 21.94
C LYS A 299 -3.71 11.46 22.02
N PRO A 300 -4.19 10.22 21.83
CA PRO A 300 -3.42 9.04 21.43
C PRO A 300 -3.14 9.04 19.92
N ALA A 301 -1.87 8.91 19.55
CA ALA A 301 -1.49 8.76 18.14
C ALA A 301 -1.94 7.37 17.68
N LYS A 302 -2.90 7.32 16.74
CA LYS A 302 -3.23 6.06 16.06
C LYS A 302 -1.99 5.61 15.29
N LEU A 303 -1.49 4.40 15.56
CA LEU A 303 -0.40 3.80 14.79
C LEU A 303 -0.88 3.62 13.34
N LEU A 304 -0.32 4.41 12.44
CA LEU A 304 -0.56 4.28 11.01
C LEU A 304 0.62 3.54 10.39
N TYR A 305 0.31 2.69 9.42
CA TYR A 305 1.32 2.04 8.59
C TYR A 305 1.10 2.50 7.16
N PHE A 306 2.16 2.61 6.37
CA PHE A 306 2.09 2.87 4.94
C PHE A 306 3.11 1.96 4.27
N ARG A 307 2.70 1.27 3.21
CA ARG A 307 3.48 0.21 2.58
C ARG A 307 3.91 -0.83 3.61
N ASN A 308 5.21 -0.94 3.88
CA ASN A 308 5.77 -1.91 4.79
C ASN A 308 6.29 -1.29 6.11
N GLY A 309 5.95 -0.04 6.42
CA GLY A 309 6.51 0.65 7.58
C GLY A 309 5.57 1.63 8.27
N PRO A 310 5.97 2.19 9.43
CA PRO A 310 5.17 3.14 10.18
C PRO A 310 5.06 4.47 9.43
N LEU A 311 3.88 5.10 9.51
CA LEU A 311 3.58 6.42 8.97
C LEU A 311 3.36 7.42 10.10
N ILE A 312 4.11 8.52 10.07
CA ILE A 312 4.01 9.64 11.02
C ILE A 312 3.52 10.87 10.25
N ASN A 313 2.50 11.54 10.75
CA ASN A 313 2.15 12.90 10.29
C ASN A 313 3.06 13.92 10.97
N ILE A 314 3.66 14.80 10.18
CA ILE A 314 4.54 15.89 10.60
C ILE A 314 3.92 17.22 10.13
N ALA A 315 3.60 18.09 11.08
CA ALA A 315 3.25 19.48 10.78
C ALA A 315 4.54 20.26 10.52
N THR A 316 4.63 20.85 9.33
CA THR A 316 5.79 21.63 8.85
C THR A 316 5.60 23.13 9.12
N LYS A 317 4.37 23.57 9.34
CA LYS A 317 4.02 24.96 9.70
C LYS A 317 3.29 24.97 11.05
N SER A 318 3.45 26.05 11.81
CA SER A 318 2.71 26.29 13.05
C SER A 318 1.27 26.70 12.77
#